data_AF-A0A952NT01-F1
#
_entry.id   AF-A0A952NT01-F1
#
_cell.length_a   1.000
_cell.length_b   1.000
_cell.length_c   1.000
_cell.angle_alpha   90.00
_cell.angle_beta   90.00
_cell.angle_gamma   90.00
#
_symmetry.space_group_name_H-M   'P 1'
#
loop_
_entity.id
_entity.type
_entity.pdbx_description
1 polymer ?
#
loop_
_entity_poly.entity_id
_entity_poly.type
_entity_poly.pdbx_seq_one_letter_code
_entity_poly.pdbx_strand_id
1 'polypeptide(L)'
;MSAWLLSLTGEWGPPLLAWYQANSWVNLLFVAYGVVVLLAWRNYDHVQQQAIAALLAGAKPGEDGRLVLPQTLRLNWSAAVAGLRFPWLTRRGHLRLHACTAENAERLLDPRQTRLAAERTLERMQRKLS
;
A
#
# COMPACT_ATOMS: atom_id res chain seq x y z
N MET A 1 -7.00 -33.89 23.36
CA MET A 1 -5.75 -33.60 22.65
C MET A 1 -5.07 -34.91 22.32
N SER A 2 -4.72 -35.15 21.06
CA SER A 2 -4.05 -36.40 20.66
C SER A 2 -2.67 -36.48 21.30
N ALA A 3 -2.30 -37.63 21.86
CA ALA A 3 -1.00 -37.88 22.51
C ALA A 3 0.20 -37.53 21.60
N TRP A 4 -0.01 -37.57 20.29
CA TRP A 4 0.95 -37.17 19.26
C TRP A 4 1.34 -35.69 19.31
N LEU A 5 0.40 -34.77 19.54
CA LEU A 5 0.71 -33.33 19.67
C LEU A 5 1.57 -33.04 20.90
N LEU A 6 1.31 -33.72 22.02
CA LEU A 6 2.09 -33.60 23.25
C LEU A 6 3.53 -34.09 23.07
N SER A 7 3.75 -35.14 22.26
CA SER A 7 5.09 -35.66 21.97
C SER A 7 5.97 -34.73 21.11
N LEU A 8 5.35 -33.90 20.25
CA LEU A 8 6.07 -32.97 19.37
C LEU A 8 6.49 -31.68 20.09
N THR A 9 5.72 -31.26 21.09
CA THR A 9 5.92 -29.97 21.77
C THR A 9 6.64 -30.09 23.12
N GLY A 10 6.89 -31.30 23.61
CA GLY A 10 7.53 -31.57 24.90
C GLY A 10 6.75 -31.02 26.10
N GLU A 11 7.41 -30.91 27.25
CA GLU A 11 6.82 -30.43 28.52
C GLU A 11 6.24 -29.00 28.44
N TRP A 12 6.72 -28.21 27.48
CA TRP A 12 6.29 -26.82 27.25
C TRP A 12 5.01 -26.71 26.42
N GLY A 13 4.64 -27.75 25.67
CA GLY A 13 3.44 -27.76 24.84
C GLY A 13 2.11 -27.52 25.57
N PRO A 14 1.78 -28.32 26.61
CA PRO A 14 0.55 -28.13 27.36
C PRO A 14 0.42 -26.74 28.03
N PRO A 15 1.44 -26.16 28.69
CA PRO A 15 1.31 -24.82 29.26
C PRO A 15 1.23 -23.72 28.19
N LEU A 16 1.92 -23.86 27.06
CA LEU A 16 1.83 -22.88 25.96
C LEU A 16 0.43 -22.90 25.31
N LEU A 17 -0.16 -24.08 25.14
CA LEU A 17 -1.51 -24.22 24.60
C LEU A 17 -2.57 -23.70 25.58
N ALA A 18 -2.42 -23.99 26.88
CA ALA A 18 -3.31 -23.47 27.91
C ALA A 18 -3.23 -21.93 27.98
N TRP A 19 -2.03 -21.37 27.88
CA TRP A 19 -1.82 -19.92 27.77
C TRP A 19 -2.49 -19.36 26.51
N TYR A 20 -2.34 -20.00 25.35
CA TYR A 20 -2.96 -19.54 24.10
C TYR A 20 -4.49 -19.65 24.13
N GLN A 21 -5.06 -20.69 24.72
CA GLN A 21 -6.50 -20.81 24.92
C GLN A 21 -7.03 -19.72 25.85
N ALA A 22 -6.35 -19.48 26.98
CA ALA A 22 -6.69 -18.40 27.91
C ALA A 22 -6.51 -17.01 27.29
N ASN A 23 -5.58 -16.86 26.35
CA ASN A 23 -5.26 -15.60 25.67
C ASN A 23 -5.70 -15.57 24.21
N SER A 24 -6.73 -16.34 23.83
CA SER A 24 -7.21 -16.44 22.45
C SER A 24 -7.71 -15.09 21.88
N TRP A 25 -8.03 -14.14 22.76
CA TRP A 25 -8.31 -12.74 22.44
C TRP A 25 -7.14 -12.02 21.76
N VAL A 26 -5.89 -12.47 21.96
CA VAL A 26 -4.70 -11.90 21.29
C VAL A 26 -4.80 -12.06 19.76
N ASN A 27 -5.47 -13.11 19.27
CA ASN A 27 -5.74 -13.26 17.84
C ASN A 27 -6.61 -12.11 17.30
N LEU A 28 -7.54 -11.60 18.12
CA LEU A 28 -8.36 -10.45 17.76
C LEU A 28 -7.51 -9.20 17.56
N LEU A 29 -6.45 -9.02 18.35
CA LEU A 29 -5.49 -7.93 18.15
C LEU A 29 -4.76 -8.05 16.81
N PHE A 30 -4.31 -9.26 16.44
CA PHE A 30 -3.67 -9.50 15.15
C PHE A 30 -4.62 -9.23 13.98
N VAL A 31 -5.88 -9.66 14.09
CA VAL A 31 -6.91 -9.38 13.08
C VAL A 31 -7.18 -7.88 12.98
N ALA A 32 -7.37 -7.20 14.11
CA ALA A 32 -7.59 -5.75 14.15
C ALA A 32 -6.42 -4.99 13.53
N TYR A 33 -5.18 -5.39 13.84
CA TYR A 33 -3.98 -4.82 13.25
C TYR A 33 -3.93 -5.05 11.73
N GLY A 34 -4.26 -6.26 11.26
CA GLY A 34 -4.35 -6.56 9.83
C GLY A 34 -5.36 -5.66 9.13
N VAL A 35 -6.54 -5.43 9.73
CA VAL A 35 -7.55 -4.51 9.20
C VAL A 35 -7.02 -3.08 9.10
N VAL A 36 -6.31 -2.60 10.13
CA VAL A 36 -5.69 -1.26 10.14
C VAL A 36 -4.67 -1.12 8.99
N VAL A 37 -3.81 -2.12 8.79
CA VAL A 37 -2.83 -2.12 7.70
C VAL A 37 -3.52 -2.13 6.33
N LEU A 38 -4.58 -2.94 6.16
CA LEU A 38 -5.35 -2.97 4.92
C LEU A 38 -6.00 -1.62 4.60
N LEU A 39 -6.56 -0.93 5.60
CA LEU A 39 -7.13 0.41 5.43
C LEU A 39 -6.04 1.43 5.07
N ALA A 40 -4.88 1.36 5.72
CA ALA A 40 -3.73 2.22 5.39
C ALA A 40 -3.20 1.99 3.97
N TRP A 41 -3.21 0.74 3.49
CA TRP A 41 -2.89 0.41 2.09
C TRP A 41 -3.90 0.98 1.10
N ARG A 42 -5.21 0.95 1.42
CA ARG A 42 -6.23 1.56 0.54
C ARG A 42 -6.01 3.05 0.38
N ASN A 43 -5.66 3.75 1.45
CA ASN A 43 -5.29 5.16 1.39
C ASN A 43 -4.05 5.38 0.52
N TYR A 44 -3.00 4.58 0.73
CA TYR A 44 -1.77 4.66 -0.07
C TYR A 44 -2.04 4.42 -1.56
N ASP A 45 -2.83 3.40 -1.89
CA ASP A 45 -3.22 3.09 -3.27
C ASP A 45 -3.98 4.25 -3.92
N HIS A 46 -4.85 4.92 -3.17
CA HIS A 46 -5.57 6.10 -3.66
C HIS A 46 -4.60 7.23 -4.01
N VAL A 47 -3.67 7.56 -3.11
CA VAL A 47 -2.65 8.58 -3.36
C VAL A 47 -1.78 8.21 -4.57
N GLN A 48 -1.39 6.94 -4.68
CA GLN A 48 -0.60 6.44 -5.81
C GLN A 48 -1.35 6.59 -7.15
N GLN A 49 -2.65 6.31 -7.19
CA GLN A 49 -3.47 6.49 -8.39
C GLN A 49 -3.54 7.96 -8.81
N GLN A 50 -3.69 8.88 -7.86
CA GLN A 50 -3.68 10.30 -8.15
C GLN A 50 -2.33 10.78 -8.70
N ALA A 51 -1.22 10.27 -8.17
CA ALA A 51 0.12 10.58 -8.68
C ALA A 51 0.31 10.09 -10.13
N ILE A 52 -0.15 8.87 -10.44
CA ILE A 52 -0.13 8.34 -11.80
C ILE A 52 -0.99 9.19 -12.74
N ALA A 53 -2.20 9.55 -12.31
CA ALA A 53 -3.11 10.39 -13.10
C ALA A 53 -2.50 11.78 -13.38
N ALA A 54 -1.83 12.39 -12.40
CA ALA A 54 -1.15 13.67 -12.59
C ALA A 54 0.01 13.59 -13.59
N LEU A 55 0.79 12.50 -13.59
CA LEU A 55 1.82 12.26 -14.60
C LEU A 55 1.22 12.12 -16.01
N LEU A 56 0.14 11.36 -16.13
CA LEU A 56 -0.55 11.16 -17.41
C LEU A 56 -1.17 12.45 -17.93
N ALA A 57 -1.79 13.26 -17.07
CA ALA A 57 -2.36 14.55 -17.43
C ALA A 57 -1.30 15.57 -17.88
N GLY A 58 -0.08 15.46 -17.35
CA GLY A 58 1.06 16.26 -17.76
C GLY A 58 1.81 15.73 -18.99
N ALA A 59 1.38 14.61 -19.57
CA ALA A 59 2.03 14.02 -20.74
C ALA A 59 1.90 14.95 -21.96
N LYS A 60 3.00 15.12 -22.70
CA LYS A 60 3.04 15.96 -23.92
C LYS A 60 3.52 15.12 -25.10
N PRO A 61 3.10 15.44 -26.35
CA PRO A 61 3.68 14.81 -27.53
C PRO A 61 5.17 15.14 -27.61
N GLY A 62 5.99 14.09 -27.74
CA GLY A 62 7.42 14.20 -28.06
C GLY A 62 7.64 14.36 -29.56
N GLU A 63 8.91 14.54 -29.94
CA GLU A 63 9.31 14.78 -31.34
C GLU A 63 8.87 13.66 -32.31
N ASP A 64 8.81 12.42 -31.82
CA ASP A 64 8.38 11.24 -32.61
C ASP A 64 6.84 11.05 -32.63
N GLY A 65 6.06 12.02 -32.16
CA GLY A 65 4.60 11.93 -32.02
C GLY A 65 4.11 11.03 -30.88
N ARG A 66 5.01 10.34 -30.18
CA ARG A 66 4.68 9.55 -28.97
C ARG A 66 4.53 10.48 -27.76
N LEU A 67 3.53 10.22 -26.91
CA LEU A 67 3.38 10.93 -25.65
C LEU A 67 4.55 10.60 -24.72
N VAL A 68 5.14 11.63 -24.11
CA VAL A 68 6.22 11.54 -23.14
C VAL A 68 5.73 12.10 -21.81
N LEU A 69 6.02 11.38 -20.73
CA LEU A 69 5.66 11.82 -19.37
C LEU A 69 6.58 12.94 -18.89
N PRO A 70 6.08 13.87 -18.06
CA PRO A 70 6.89 14.91 -17.47
C PRO A 70 7.95 14.32 -16.53
N GLN A 71 9.11 14.98 -16.45
CA GLN A 71 10.19 14.56 -15.55
C GLN A 71 9.85 14.81 -14.07
N THR A 72 9.00 15.79 -13.79
CA THR A 72 8.61 16.18 -12.43
C THR A 72 7.13 15.90 -12.21
N LEU A 73 6.81 15.25 -11.09
CA LEU A 73 5.44 15.07 -10.63
C LEU A 73 4.95 16.40 -10.03
N ARG A 74 3.92 17.00 -10.66
CA ARG A 74 3.24 18.18 -10.12
C ARG A 74 1.87 17.76 -9.61
N LEU A 75 1.82 17.26 -8.38
CA LEU A 75 0.59 16.89 -7.69
C LEU A 75 0.40 17.78 -6.47
N ASN A 76 -0.83 18.25 -6.25
CA ASN A 76 -1.18 18.89 -4.99
C ASN A 76 -1.40 17.84 -3.90
N TRP A 77 -0.35 17.53 -3.14
CA TRP A 77 -0.38 16.49 -2.10
C TRP A 77 -1.42 16.73 -1.02
N SER A 78 -1.70 17.99 -0.65
CA SER A 78 -2.70 18.29 0.37
C SER A 78 -4.11 17.95 -0.13
N ALA A 79 -4.40 18.24 -1.39
CA ALA A 79 -5.64 17.80 -2.04
C ALA A 79 -5.70 16.28 -2.20
N ALA A 80 -4.56 15.62 -2.42
CA ALA A 80 -4.51 14.17 -2.60
C ALA A 80 -4.81 13.38 -1.32
N VAL A 81 -4.44 13.93 -0.17
CA VAL A 81 -4.79 13.35 1.13
C VAL A 81 -6.13 13.87 1.66
N ALA A 82 -6.62 15.00 1.15
CA ALA A 82 -7.94 15.52 1.49
C ALA A 82 -9.03 14.57 1.02
N GLY A 83 -9.86 14.10 1.96
CA GLY A 83 -10.94 13.14 1.68
C GLY A 83 -10.59 11.68 1.99
N LEU A 84 -9.35 11.38 2.38
CA LEU A 84 -9.02 10.07 2.95
C LEU A 84 -9.68 9.92 4.32
N ARG A 85 -10.49 8.88 4.49
CA ARG A 85 -11.29 8.65 5.71
C ARG A 85 -10.47 8.10 6.88
N PHE A 86 -9.31 7.54 6.59
CA PHE A 86 -8.48 6.85 7.58
C PHE A 86 -7.21 7.65 7.86
N PRO A 87 -6.78 7.81 9.12
CA PRO A 87 -5.72 8.76 9.49
C PRO A 87 -4.31 8.24 9.19
N TRP A 88 -4.16 7.02 8.67
CA TRP A 88 -2.85 6.39 8.44
C TRP A 88 -2.60 6.02 6.98
N LEU A 89 -1.31 5.95 6.64
CA LEU A 89 -0.73 5.54 5.36
C LEU A 89 0.35 4.48 5.58
N THR A 90 0.41 3.51 4.67
CA THR A 90 1.44 2.47 4.69
C THR A 90 1.80 2.06 3.27
N ARG A 91 3.10 1.92 2.99
CA ARG A 91 3.57 1.37 1.71
C ARG A 91 3.22 -0.11 1.63
N ARG A 92 2.77 -0.57 0.44
CA ARG A 92 2.57 -2.01 0.19
C ARG A 92 3.83 -2.81 0.52
N GLY A 93 3.65 -3.93 1.22
CA GLY A 93 4.76 -4.78 1.68
C GLY A 93 5.47 -4.29 2.95
N HIS A 94 5.06 -3.14 3.50
CA HIS A 94 5.50 -2.68 4.81
C HIS A 94 4.37 -2.76 5.83
N LEU A 95 4.74 -2.94 7.08
CA LEU A 95 3.83 -2.99 8.24
C LEU A 95 3.84 -1.68 9.05
N ARG A 96 4.70 -0.73 8.67
CA ARG A 96 4.84 0.53 9.39
C ARG A 96 3.72 1.50 8.99
N LEU A 97 3.00 1.98 9.99
CA LEU A 97 1.97 3.01 9.83
C LEU A 97 2.61 4.39 9.93
N HIS A 98 2.16 5.29 9.07
CA HIS A 98 2.53 6.70 9.06
C HIS A 98 1.27 7.56 9.09
N ALA A 99 1.35 8.77 9.64
CA ALA A 99 0.22 9.69 9.61
C ALA A 99 -0.10 10.12 8.17
N CYS A 100 -1.38 10.27 7.85
CA CYS A 100 -1.86 10.68 6.54
C CYS A 100 -1.65 12.19 6.31
N THR A 101 -0.41 12.57 6.01
CA THR A 101 0.01 13.95 5.71
C THR A 101 0.58 14.06 4.30
N ALA A 102 0.59 15.27 3.75
CA ALA A 102 1.17 15.55 2.43
C ALA A 102 2.65 15.12 2.35
N GLU A 103 3.44 15.42 3.38
CA GLU A 103 4.85 15.04 3.48
C GLU A 103 5.04 13.52 3.49
N ASN A 104 4.22 12.79 4.26
CA ASN A 104 4.31 11.32 4.28
C ASN A 104 3.83 10.71 2.97
N ALA A 105 2.79 11.28 2.33
CA ALA A 105 2.33 10.85 1.02
C ALA A 105 3.45 10.97 -0.04
N GLU A 106 4.13 12.11 -0.08
CA GLU A 106 5.27 12.33 -0.97
C GLU A 106 6.44 11.38 -0.67
N ARG A 107 6.82 11.24 0.61
CA ARG A 107 7.94 10.39 1.03
C ARG A 107 7.70 8.91 0.80
N LEU A 108 6.47 8.43 1.01
CA LEU A 108 6.13 7.00 0.91
C LEU A 108 6.05 6.53 -0.53
N LEU A 109 5.77 7.43 -1.47
CA LEU A 109 5.72 7.09 -2.89
C LEU A 109 7.12 6.87 -3.44
N ASP A 110 7.30 5.73 -4.08
CA ASP A 110 8.51 5.44 -4.84
C ASP A 110 8.38 6.10 -6.23
N PRO A 111 9.18 7.13 -6.54
CA PRO A 111 9.03 7.89 -7.78
C PRO A 111 9.24 7.01 -9.02
N ARG A 112 10.17 6.05 -8.92
CA ARG A 112 10.51 5.14 -10.02
C ARG A 112 9.36 4.17 -10.29
N GLN A 113 8.79 3.57 -9.24
CA GLN A 113 7.66 2.66 -9.40
C GLN A 113 6.42 3.38 -9.93
N THR A 114 6.17 4.59 -9.45
CA THR A 114 5.03 5.43 -9.90
C THR A 114 5.17 5.79 -11.38
N ARG A 115 6.37 6.18 -11.81
CA ARG A 115 6.65 6.48 -13.22
C ARG A 115 6.50 5.25 -14.12
N LEU A 116 7.09 4.11 -13.74
CA LEU A 116 6.93 2.86 -14.50
C LEU A 116 5.46 2.44 -14.64
N ALA A 117 4.66 2.65 -13.60
CA ALA A 117 3.22 2.38 -13.65
C ALA A 117 2.50 3.34 -14.62
N ALA A 118 2.87 4.62 -14.62
CA ALA A 118 2.35 5.60 -15.57
C ALA A 118 2.73 5.27 -17.02
N GLU A 119 3.99 4.90 -17.28
CA GLU A 119 4.50 4.50 -18.61
C GLU A 119 3.73 3.29 -19.15
N ARG A 120 3.58 2.23 -18.35
CA ARG A 120 2.78 1.05 -18.71
C ARG A 120 1.32 1.41 -19.02
N THR A 121 0.76 2.37 -18.31
CA THR A 121 -0.62 2.82 -18.53
C THR A 121 -0.73 3.59 -19.84
N LEU A 122 0.23 4.47 -20.12
CA LEU A 122 0.33 5.23 -21.37
C LEU A 122 0.48 4.30 -22.59
N GLU A 123 1.37 3.31 -22.52
CA GLU A 123 1.56 2.32 -23.59
C GLU A 123 0.26 1.56 -23.92
N ARG A 124 -0.49 1.17 -22.88
CA ARG A 124 -1.79 0.50 -23.07
C ARG A 124 -2.83 1.42 -23.71
N MET A 125 -2.80 2.72 -23.41
CA MET A 125 -3.70 3.70 -24.05
C MET A 125 -3.33 3.88 -25.53
N GLN A 126 -2.04 3.99 -25.84
CA GLN A 126 -1.56 4.15 -27.22
C GLN A 126 -1.89 2.94 -28.10
N ARG A 127 -1.70 1.71 -27.60
CA ARG A 127 -2.06 0.48 -28.34
C ARG A 127 -3.55 0.33 -28.63
N LYS A 128 -4.43 0.99 -27.89
CA LYS A 128 -5.88 0.97 -28.16
C LYS A 128 -6.30 1.98 -29.23
N LEU A 129 -5.44 2.95 -29.53
CA LEU A 129 -5.70 4.03 -30.48
C LEU A 129 -5.06 3.77 -31.85
N SER A 130 -4.12 2.82 -31.94
CA SER A 130 -3.54 2.28 -33.18
C SER A 130 -4.36 1.12 -33.72
#